data_AF-A0A1E1LR95-F1
#
_entry.id   AF-A0A1E1LR95-F1
#
_cell.length_a   1.000
_cell.length_b   1.000
_cell.length_c   1.000
_cell.angle_alpha   90.00
_cell.angle_beta   90.00
_cell.angle_gamma   90.00
#
_symmetry.space_group_name_H-M   'P 1'
#
loop_
_entity.id
_entity.type
_entity.pdbx_description
1 polymer ?
#
loop_
_entity_poly.entity_id
_entity_poly.type
_entity_poly.pdbx_seq_one_letter_code
_entity_poly.pdbx_strand_id
1 'polypeptide(L)'
;MFPLHPTPIVQSTTLCTQKVEFVPEFNRLLYELPRTAINLSSKSLSPYNPTVSEKMDEEDDNGGLFNIEVNSEDERAADEREKKVPRDFQSEEDFQKQLKEWKPKVETGDLYKTLTLPISHPSKPVSQTILHAIEELYFYRRFEEARRVTVGALSAEGLIVEFRKTLEGYLERCDAKLAAWKLDTKNVTV
;
A
#
# COMPACT_ATOMS: atom_id res chain seq x y z
N MET A 1 -17.20 -52.16 44.92
CA MET A 1 -17.01 -52.46 43.48
C MET A 1 -17.18 -51.16 42.73
N PHE A 2 -16.09 -50.42 42.52
CA PHE A 2 -16.06 -49.15 41.80
C PHE A 2 -15.01 -49.28 40.68
N PRO A 3 -15.36 -49.08 39.41
CA PRO A 3 -14.38 -49.15 38.34
C PRO A 3 -13.59 -47.84 38.25
N LEU A 4 -12.26 -47.99 38.30
CA LEU A 4 -11.28 -46.97 37.96
C LEU A 4 -11.32 -46.74 36.44
N HIS A 5 -11.62 -45.52 36.01
CA HIS A 5 -11.41 -45.09 34.62
C HIS A 5 -10.07 -44.35 34.49
N PRO A 6 -9.30 -44.59 33.42
CA PRO A 6 -7.96 -44.03 33.23
C PRO A 6 -8.00 -42.57 32.75
N THR A 7 -7.05 -41.79 33.25
CA THR A 7 -6.77 -40.41 32.84
C THR A 7 -6.11 -40.36 31.44
N PRO A 8 -6.39 -39.33 30.63
CA PRO A 8 -5.71 -39.15 29.35
C PRO A 8 -4.32 -38.53 29.54
N ILE A 9 -3.34 -39.15 28.88
CA ILE A 9 -1.94 -38.74 28.79
C ILE A 9 -1.85 -37.49 27.90
N VAL A 10 -1.36 -36.39 28.46
CA VAL A 10 -1.03 -35.16 27.72
C VAL A 10 0.28 -35.39 26.97
N GLN A 11 0.22 -35.53 25.64
CA GLN A 11 1.41 -35.51 24.79
C GLN A 11 1.84 -34.06 24.57
N SER A 12 2.93 -33.68 25.21
CA SER A 12 3.65 -32.42 24.96
C SER A 12 4.52 -32.60 23.72
N THR A 13 4.06 -32.08 22.58
CA THR A 13 4.88 -31.97 21.37
C THR A 13 5.62 -30.64 21.42
N THR A 14 6.90 -30.71 21.77
CA THR A 14 7.86 -29.61 21.63
C THR A 14 8.06 -29.29 20.16
N LEU A 15 7.55 -28.12 19.73
CA LEU A 15 7.85 -27.58 18.40
C LEU A 15 9.29 -27.09 18.39
N CYS A 16 10.11 -27.75 17.57
CA CYS A 16 11.47 -27.35 17.24
C CYS A 16 11.42 -26.04 16.44
N THR A 17 11.91 -24.97 17.04
CA THR A 17 12.06 -23.65 16.43
C THR A 17 13.13 -23.72 15.34
N GLN A 18 12.69 -23.78 14.08
CA GLN A 18 13.59 -23.68 12.94
C GLN A 18 14.00 -22.21 12.78
N LYS A 19 15.25 -21.89 13.14
CA LYS A 19 15.87 -20.59 12.87
C LYS A 19 15.94 -20.39 11.36
N VAL A 20 15.14 -19.47 10.83
CA VAL A 20 15.36 -18.92 9.50
C VAL A 20 16.39 -17.81 9.66
N GLU A 21 17.63 -18.10 9.26
CA GLU A 21 18.69 -17.11 9.24
C GLU A 21 18.39 -16.08 8.14
N PHE A 22 18.01 -14.89 8.61
CA PHE A 22 17.85 -13.68 7.82
C PHE A 22 19.23 -13.24 7.32
N VAL A 23 19.49 -13.45 6.02
CA VAL A 23 20.70 -12.95 5.35
C VAL A 23 20.39 -11.53 4.83
N PRO A 24 21.02 -10.46 5.35
CA PRO A 24 20.83 -9.12 4.84
C PRO A 24 21.98 -8.80 3.90
N GLU A 25 21.78 -8.98 2.59
CA GLU A 25 22.54 -8.20 1.60
C GLU A 25 21.56 -7.33 0.81
N PHE A 26 21.36 -6.14 1.37
CA PHE A 26 20.61 -5.02 0.83
C PHE A 26 21.21 -4.60 -0.51
N ASN A 27 20.59 -5.03 -1.60
CA ASN A 27 20.98 -4.59 -2.93
C ASN A 27 20.54 -3.14 -3.15
N ARG A 28 21.49 -2.23 -2.93
CA ARG A 28 21.36 -0.76 -3.00
C ARG A 28 21.37 -0.22 -4.45
N LEU A 29 20.89 -0.99 -5.43
CA LEU A 29 21.12 -0.71 -6.87
C LEU A 29 19.88 -0.82 -7.77
N LEU A 30 18.67 -0.57 -7.26
CA LEU A 30 17.44 -0.71 -8.09
C LEU A 30 16.59 0.55 -8.24
N TYR A 31 17.16 1.75 -8.01
CA TYR A 31 16.51 3.00 -8.41
C TYR A 31 17.53 4.04 -8.91
N GLU A 32 18.13 3.79 -10.06
CA GLU A 32 18.70 4.85 -10.90
C GLU A 32 17.82 5.01 -12.15
N LEU A 33 16.70 5.73 -11.98
CA LEU A 33 16.00 6.32 -13.11
C LEU A 33 16.81 7.54 -13.57
N PRO A 34 17.13 7.69 -14.88
CA PRO A 34 17.84 8.86 -15.36
C PRO A 34 16.97 10.10 -15.16
N ARG A 35 17.44 11.02 -14.30
CA ARG A 35 16.90 12.37 -14.17
C ARG A 35 17.21 13.15 -15.45
N THR A 36 16.39 13.00 -16.48
CA THR A 36 16.42 13.91 -17.63
C THR A 36 15.96 15.29 -17.16
N ALA A 37 16.88 16.24 -17.19
CA ALA A 37 16.67 17.62 -16.81
C ALA A 37 15.55 18.25 -17.64
N ILE A 38 14.45 18.59 -16.97
CA ILE A 38 13.43 19.51 -17.49
C ILE A 38 14.05 20.91 -17.47
N ASN A 39 14.42 21.41 -18.65
CA ASN A 39 14.78 22.82 -18.86
C ASN A 39 13.54 23.68 -18.56
N LEU A 40 13.46 24.24 -17.36
CA LEU A 40 12.60 25.38 -17.09
C LEU A 40 13.22 26.60 -17.75
N SER A 41 12.83 26.86 -19.00
CA SER A 41 13.01 28.13 -19.67
C SER A 41 12.32 29.21 -18.83
N SER A 42 13.11 30.02 -18.15
CA SER A 42 12.71 31.22 -17.43
C SER A 42 11.96 32.18 -18.35
N LYS A 43 10.63 32.12 -18.32
CA LYS A 43 9.79 33.22 -18.84
C LYS A 43 9.88 34.36 -17.82
N SER A 44 10.51 35.42 -18.28
CA SER A 44 10.67 36.72 -17.64
C SER A 44 9.39 37.22 -16.99
N LEU A 45 9.53 37.66 -15.73
CA LEU A 45 8.61 38.55 -15.03
C LEU A 45 8.19 39.71 -15.95
N SER A 46 6.88 39.88 -16.17
CA SER A 46 6.32 41.13 -16.68
C SER A 46 6.18 42.12 -15.52
N PRO A 47 6.59 43.39 -15.67
CA PRO A 47 6.42 44.40 -14.63
C PRO A 47 4.94 44.75 -14.42
N TYR A 48 4.56 44.84 -13.15
CA TYR A 48 3.30 45.38 -12.66
C TYR A 48 3.17 46.87 -13.07
N ASN A 49 2.01 47.25 -13.61
CA ASN A 49 1.71 48.64 -14.01
C ASN A 49 0.51 49.13 -13.18
N PRO A 50 0.67 50.10 -12.27
CA PRO A 50 -0.42 50.54 -11.40
C PRO A 50 -1.12 51.75 -12.04
N THR A 51 -2.23 51.52 -12.73
CA THR A 51 -3.20 52.59 -13.00
C THR A 51 -4.27 52.55 -11.92
N VAL A 52 -4.09 53.45 -10.95
CA VAL A 52 -5.13 53.90 -10.02
C VAL A 52 -6.36 54.32 -10.83
N SER A 53 -7.49 53.68 -10.54
CA SER A 53 -8.83 54.10 -10.93
C SER A 53 -9.69 53.91 -9.70
N GLU A 54 -9.76 54.96 -8.88
CA GLU A 54 -10.78 55.14 -7.86
C GLU A 54 -12.17 54.83 -8.44
N LYS A 55 -12.84 53.84 -7.87
CA LYS A 55 -14.29 53.87 -7.62
C LYS A 55 -14.54 53.18 -6.29
N MET A 56 -14.65 54.01 -5.26
CA MET A 56 -15.17 53.66 -3.94
C MET A 56 -16.69 53.75 -4.05
N ASP A 57 -17.32 52.61 -4.37
CA ASP A 57 -18.76 52.44 -4.20
C ASP A 57 -18.94 51.82 -2.81
N GLU A 58 -19.48 52.64 -1.91
CA GLU A 58 -20.01 52.25 -0.60
C GLU A 58 -21.24 51.35 -0.78
N GLU A 59 -21.49 50.50 0.23
CA GLU A 59 -22.68 49.66 0.49
C GLU A 59 -22.48 48.14 0.35
N ASP A 60 -22.04 47.50 1.46
CA ASP A 60 -22.80 46.47 2.21
C ASP A 60 -21.84 45.73 3.16
N ASP A 61 -21.44 46.43 4.24
CA ASP A 61 -20.90 45.82 5.44
C ASP A 61 -22.03 45.08 6.17
N ASN A 62 -22.49 43.94 5.66
CA ASN A 62 -23.34 43.03 6.44
C ASN A 62 -23.35 41.59 5.90
N GLY A 63 -22.30 40.82 6.19
CA GLY A 63 -22.30 39.39 5.88
C GLY A 63 -20.94 38.75 5.63
N GLY A 64 -19.86 39.28 6.19
CA GLY A 64 -18.56 38.61 6.14
C GLY A 64 -18.70 37.16 6.63
N LEU A 65 -18.00 36.23 5.97
CA LEU A 65 -18.05 34.76 6.12
C LEU A 65 -17.93 34.21 7.56
N PHE A 66 -17.75 35.08 8.56
CA PHE A 66 -17.79 34.81 10.00
C PHE A 66 -18.81 35.70 10.74
N ASN A 67 -20.01 35.92 10.16
CA ASN A 67 -21.13 36.54 10.87
C ASN A 67 -21.71 35.54 11.90
N ILE A 68 -20.93 35.27 12.93
CA ILE A 68 -21.37 34.57 14.13
C ILE A 68 -21.95 35.67 15.02
N GLU A 69 -23.27 35.79 15.04
CA GLU A 69 -23.96 36.57 16.07
C GLU A 69 -23.66 35.91 17.42
N VAL A 70 -22.80 36.54 18.21
CA VAL A 70 -22.52 36.13 19.59
C VAL A 70 -23.71 36.58 20.45
N ASN A 71 -24.83 35.87 20.29
CA ASN A 71 -25.98 36.04 21.17
C ASN A 71 -25.57 35.49 22.55
N SER A 72 -25.78 36.25 23.62
CA SER A 72 -25.38 35.90 25.00
C SER A 72 -26.08 34.65 25.57
N GLU A 73 -26.89 33.97 24.77
CA GLU A 73 -27.41 32.63 25.01
C GLU A 73 -26.35 31.53 24.71
N ASP A 74 -25.30 31.84 23.94
CA ASP A 74 -24.18 30.94 23.66
C ASP A 74 -23.18 30.82 24.83
N GLU A 75 -23.26 31.65 25.89
CA GLU A 75 -22.49 31.40 27.12
C GLU A 75 -23.02 30.16 27.86
N ARG A 76 -24.33 29.87 27.81
CA ARG A 76 -24.88 28.59 28.31
C ARG A 76 -24.50 27.41 27.43
N ALA A 77 -24.30 27.62 26.14
CA ALA A 77 -23.81 26.59 25.23
C ALA A 77 -22.27 26.47 25.26
N ALA A 78 -21.53 27.48 25.73
CA ALA A 78 -20.09 27.39 26.02
C ALA A 78 -19.83 26.44 27.20
N ASP A 79 -20.62 26.52 28.26
CA ASP A 79 -20.60 25.55 29.38
C ASP A 79 -20.95 24.12 28.94
N GLU A 80 -21.74 23.96 27.87
CA GLU A 80 -22.00 22.65 27.25
C GLU A 80 -20.88 22.22 26.28
N ARG A 81 -20.16 23.16 25.67
CA ARG A 81 -18.95 22.89 24.85
C ARG A 81 -17.75 22.51 25.72
N GLU A 82 -17.64 22.99 26.95
CA GLU A 82 -16.61 22.52 27.91
C GLU A 82 -16.80 21.05 28.32
N LYS A 83 -18.03 20.51 28.20
CA LYS A 83 -18.32 19.08 28.36
C LYS A 83 -18.12 18.28 27.08
N LYS A 84 -17.89 18.93 25.93
CA LYS A 84 -17.53 18.23 24.71
C LYS A 84 -16.09 17.79 24.85
N VAL A 85 -15.93 16.49 25.04
CA VAL A 85 -14.67 15.77 24.93
C VAL A 85 -13.85 16.40 23.78
N PRO A 86 -12.63 16.90 24.04
CA PRO A 86 -11.79 17.47 22.99
C PRO A 86 -11.74 16.54 21.78
N ARG A 87 -11.71 17.09 20.57
CA ARG A 87 -11.78 16.32 19.32
C ARG A 87 -10.75 15.18 19.24
N ASP A 88 -9.67 15.30 19.99
CA ASP A 88 -8.53 14.38 20.04
C ASP A 88 -8.55 13.45 21.27
N PHE A 89 -9.58 13.51 22.13
CA PHE A 89 -9.67 12.62 23.28
C PHE A 89 -10.26 11.27 22.86
N GLN A 90 -9.38 10.30 22.68
CA GLN A 90 -9.73 8.88 22.73
C GLN A 90 -9.55 8.40 24.17
N SER A 91 -10.56 7.73 24.74
CA SER A 91 -10.40 7.14 26.07
C SER A 91 -9.39 5.99 26.04
N GLU A 92 -8.65 5.79 27.14
CA GLU A 92 -7.73 4.64 27.27
C GLU A 92 -8.46 3.30 27.07
N GLU A 93 -9.73 3.22 27.47
CA GLU A 93 -10.56 2.04 27.27
C GLU A 93 -10.79 1.76 25.78
N ASP A 94 -11.08 2.80 24.98
CA ASP A 94 -11.27 2.66 23.53
C ASP A 94 -9.95 2.34 22.82
N PHE A 95 -8.83 2.90 23.29
CA PHE A 95 -7.51 2.54 22.78
C PHE A 95 -7.20 1.06 23.03
N GLN A 96 -7.46 0.55 24.24
CA GLN A 96 -7.25 -0.85 24.56
C GLN A 96 -8.18 -1.80 23.79
N LYS A 97 -9.43 -1.39 23.52
CA LYS A 97 -10.35 -2.13 22.65
C LYS A 97 -9.79 -2.22 21.23
N GLN A 98 -9.37 -1.09 20.65
CA GLN A 98 -8.77 -1.05 19.32
C GLN A 98 -7.47 -1.84 19.25
N LEU A 99 -6.60 -1.77 20.26
CA LEU A 99 -5.36 -2.54 20.28
C LEU A 99 -5.62 -4.05 20.32
N LYS A 100 -6.65 -4.50 21.06
CA LYS A 100 -7.06 -5.92 21.11
C LYS A 100 -7.69 -6.38 19.79
N GLU A 101 -8.45 -5.52 19.13
CA GLU A 101 -9.13 -5.82 17.87
C GLU A 101 -8.18 -5.74 16.67
N TRP A 102 -7.21 -4.82 16.71
CA TRP A 102 -6.32 -4.53 15.60
C TRP A 102 -5.44 -5.73 15.29
N LYS A 103 -5.52 -6.19 14.06
CA LYS A 103 -4.65 -7.23 13.50
C LYS A 103 -3.90 -6.64 12.32
N PRO A 104 -2.56 -6.76 12.29
CA PRO A 104 -1.80 -6.32 11.13
C PRO A 104 -2.24 -7.14 9.91
N LYS A 105 -2.45 -6.45 8.79
CA LYS A 105 -2.65 -7.13 7.51
C LYS A 105 -1.31 -7.69 7.04
N VAL A 106 -1.17 -9.01 7.06
CA VAL A 106 0.01 -9.70 6.57
C VAL A 106 -0.30 -10.21 5.18
N GLU A 107 0.21 -9.51 4.15
CA GLU A 107 0.20 -10.04 2.80
C GLU A 107 1.14 -11.25 2.75
N THR A 108 0.66 -12.39 2.22
CA THR A 108 1.43 -13.66 2.16
C THR A 108 1.82 -14.01 0.72
N GLY A 109 1.63 -13.09 -0.23
CA GLY A 109 1.88 -13.34 -1.65
C GLY A 109 0.84 -14.24 -2.31
N ASP A 110 -0.38 -14.21 -1.78
CA ASP A 110 -1.52 -15.00 -2.28
C ASP A 110 -2.48 -14.17 -3.14
N LEU A 111 -2.14 -12.91 -3.44
CA LEU A 111 -2.97 -12.01 -4.24
C LEU A 111 -3.29 -12.61 -5.62
N TYR A 112 -2.35 -13.36 -6.20
CA TYR A 112 -2.54 -14.03 -7.49
C TYR A 112 -3.71 -15.01 -7.53
N LYS A 113 -4.13 -15.57 -6.38
CA LYS A 113 -5.27 -16.49 -6.29
C LYS A 113 -6.61 -15.79 -6.49
N THR A 114 -6.65 -14.48 -6.24
CA THR A 114 -7.85 -13.67 -6.43
C THR A 114 -8.05 -13.25 -7.89
N LEU A 115 -7.03 -13.40 -8.73
CA LEU A 115 -7.06 -13.05 -10.15
C LEU A 115 -7.60 -14.20 -11.00
N THR A 116 -8.59 -13.91 -11.84
CA THR A 116 -9.13 -14.82 -12.84
C THR A 116 -8.46 -14.61 -14.20
N LEU A 117 -7.27 -15.17 -14.39
CA LEU A 117 -6.53 -15.06 -15.66
C LEU A 117 -6.99 -16.12 -16.69
N PRO A 118 -7.00 -15.82 -18.00
CA PRO A 118 -6.63 -14.54 -18.63
C PRO A 118 -7.78 -13.51 -18.63
N ILE A 119 -7.48 -12.25 -18.32
CA ILE A 119 -8.47 -11.14 -18.28
C ILE A 119 -8.39 -10.33 -19.57
N SER A 120 -9.40 -10.39 -20.43
CA SER A 120 -9.47 -9.54 -21.63
C SER A 120 -9.76 -8.07 -21.27
N HIS A 121 -9.02 -7.13 -21.87
CA HIS A 121 -9.20 -5.68 -21.68
C HIS A 121 -9.22 -5.25 -20.19
N PRO A 122 -8.15 -5.51 -19.42
CA PRO A 122 -8.13 -5.17 -18.00
C PRO A 122 -8.22 -3.65 -17.81
N SER A 123 -9.13 -3.21 -16.95
CA SER A 123 -9.17 -1.82 -16.50
C SER A 123 -7.87 -1.47 -15.75
N LYS A 124 -7.55 -0.17 -15.63
CA LYS A 124 -6.37 0.31 -14.89
C LYS A 124 -6.22 -0.32 -13.49
N PRO A 125 -7.24 -0.34 -12.61
CA PRO A 125 -7.15 -1.00 -11.31
C PRO A 125 -6.82 -2.50 -11.43
N VAL A 126 -7.43 -3.21 -12.37
CA VAL A 126 -7.18 -4.64 -12.58
C VAL A 126 -5.74 -4.90 -13.04
N SER A 127 -5.23 -4.05 -13.93
CA SER A 127 -3.84 -4.12 -14.38
C SER A 127 -2.86 -3.92 -13.21
N GLN A 128 -3.14 -2.97 -12.31
CA GLN A 128 -2.32 -2.79 -11.10
C GLN A 128 -2.37 -4.01 -10.18
N THR A 129 -3.55 -4.62 -9.97
CA THR A 129 -3.65 -5.85 -9.18
C THR A 129 -2.83 -6.99 -9.78
N ILE A 130 -2.85 -7.14 -11.11
CA ILE A 130 -2.02 -8.14 -11.81
C ILE A 130 -0.53 -7.89 -11.56
N LEU A 131 -0.08 -6.64 -11.71
CA LEU A 131 1.31 -6.27 -11.48
C LEU A 131 1.74 -6.54 -10.04
N HIS A 132 0.95 -6.09 -9.07
CA HIS A 132 1.24 -6.31 -7.65
C HIS A 132 1.28 -7.78 -7.28
N ALA A 133 0.39 -8.61 -7.85
CA ALA A 133 0.42 -10.05 -7.61
C ALA A 133 1.74 -10.69 -8.13
N ILE A 134 2.24 -10.22 -9.27
CA ILE A 134 3.52 -10.70 -9.84
C ILE A 134 4.70 -10.20 -8.99
N GLU A 135 4.66 -8.93 -8.56
CA GLU A 135 5.67 -8.33 -7.69
C GLU A 135 5.78 -9.09 -6.36
N GLU A 136 4.66 -9.36 -5.70
CA GLU A 136 4.63 -10.15 -4.48
C GLU A 136 5.29 -11.51 -4.69
N LEU A 137 4.87 -12.27 -5.71
CA LEU A 137 5.46 -13.58 -6.00
C LEU A 137 6.97 -13.50 -6.28
N TYR A 138 7.42 -12.44 -6.96
CA TYR A 138 8.84 -12.18 -7.20
C TYR A 138 9.59 -11.92 -5.90
N PHE A 139 9.05 -11.09 -4.99
CA PHE A 139 9.67 -10.77 -3.70
C PHE A 139 9.71 -11.99 -2.76
N TYR A 140 8.67 -12.83 -2.77
CA TYR A 140 8.66 -14.11 -2.04
C TYR A 140 9.54 -15.20 -2.69
N ARG A 141 10.29 -14.87 -3.76
CA ARG A 141 11.13 -15.80 -4.52
C ARG A 141 10.37 -16.99 -5.11
N ARG A 142 9.05 -16.87 -5.27
CA ARG A 142 8.17 -17.86 -5.92
C ARG A 142 8.17 -17.64 -7.43
N PHE A 143 9.37 -17.74 -8.03
CA PHE A 143 9.61 -17.35 -9.42
C PHE A 143 8.83 -18.18 -10.45
N GLU A 144 8.58 -19.46 -10.17
CA GLU A 144 7.78 -20.33 -11.07
C GLU A 144 6.33 -19.86 -11.17
N GLU A 145 5.73 -19.48 -10.06
CA GLU A 145 4.36 -18.98 -10.01
C GLU A 145 4.27 -17.59 -10.60
N ALA A 146 5.23 -16.70 -10.29
CA ALA A 146 5.33 -15.37 -10.90
C ALA A 146 5.37 -15.47 -12.43
N ARG A 147 6.21 -16.37 -12.96
CA ARG A 147 6.30 -16.66 -14.39
C ARG A 147 4.96 -17.13 -14.96
N ARG A 148 4.29 -18.09 -14.32
CA ARG A 148 2.98 -18.60 -14.78
C ARG A 148 1.93 -17.51 -14.86
N VAL A 149 1.83 -16.68 -13.82
CA VAL A 149 0.87 -15.56 -13.76
C VAL A 149 1.19 -14.53 -14.85
N THR A 150 2.47 -14.21 -15.04
CA THR A 150 2.94 -13.27 -16.06
C THR A 150 2.59 -13.74 -17.48
N VAL A 151 2.83 -15.03 -17.80
CA VAL A 151 2.47 -15.62 -19.10
C VAL A 151 0.95 -15.59 -19.30
N GLY A 152 0.17 -15.91 -18.27
CA GLY A 152 -1.30 -15.82 -18.32
C GLY A 152 -1.80 -14.40 -18.57
N ALA A 153 -1.15 -13.40 -17.96
CA ALA A 153 -1.46 -11.99 -18.17
C ALA A 153 -1.04 -11.48 -19.56
N LEU A 154 0.09 -11.92 -20.09
CA LEU A 154 0.57 -11.57 -21.43
C LEU A 154 -0.29 -12.20 -22.54
N SER A 155 -0.89 -13.35 -22.26
CA SER A 155 -1.83 -14.01 -23.18
C SER A 155 -3.15 -13.25 -23.34
N ALA A 156 -3.43 -12.27 -22.47
CA ALA A 156 -4.63 -11.46 -22.57
C ALA A 156 -4.55 -10.40 -23.69
N GLU A 157 -5.66 -10.24 -24.40
CA GLU A 157 -5.83 -9.21 -25.42
C GLU A 157 -6.23 -7.85 -24.80
N GLY A 158 -5.87 -6.74 -25.44
CA GLY A 158 -6.24 -5.40 -25.00
C GLY A 158 -5.34 -4.81 -23.90
N LEU A 159 -4.14 -5.35 -23.71
CA LEU A 159 -3.19 -4.88 -22.72
C LEU A 159 -2.47 -3.60 -23.18
N ILE A 160 -2.33 -2.62 -22.28
CA ILE A 160 -1.58 -1.38 -22.56
C ILE A 160 -0.12 -1.72 -22.86
N VAL A 161 0.48 -1.08 -23.88
CA VAL A 161 1.84 -1.38 -24.37
C VAL A 161 2.90 -1.26 -23.27
N GLU A 162 2.88 -0.17 -22.48
CA GLU A 162 3.83 0.02 -21.38
C GLU A 162 3.68 -1.05 -20.28
N PHE A 163 2.45 -1.48 -20.04
CA PHE A 163 2.17 -2.53 -19.06
C PHE A 163 2.68 -3.89 -19.56
N ARG A 164 2.48 -4.20 -20.84
CA ARG A 164 3.05 -5.40 -21.49
C ARG A 164 4.57 -5.43 -21.36
N LYS A 165 5.26 -4.32 -21.68
CA LYS A 165 6.72 -4.21 -21.56
C LYS A 165 7.21 -4.46 -20.12
N THR A 166 6.45 -3.96 -19.13
CA THR A 166 6.75 -4.18 -17.72
C THR A 166 6.66 -5.66 -17.34
N LEU A 167 5.62 -6.35 -17.82
CA LEU A 167 5.44 -7.79 -17.62
C LEU A 167 6.52 -8.63 -18.30
N GLU A 168 6.90 -8.29 -19.53
CA GLU A 168 8.02 -8.92 -20.24
C GLU A 168 9.33 -8.81 -19.43
N GLY A 169 9.63 -7.63 -18.87
CA GLY A 169 10.79 -7.45 -18.01
C GLY A 169 10.74 -8.29 -16.73
N TYR A 170 9.56 -8.50 -16.13
CA TYR A 170 9.42 -9.43 -14.99
C TYR A 170 9.58 -10.89 -15.40
N LEU A 171 9.10 -11.27 -16.59
CA LEU A 171 9.25 -12.61 -17.12
C LEU A 171 10.73 -12.96 -17.30
N GLU A 172 11.50 -12.09 -17.95
CA GLU A 172 12.95 -12.24 -18.13
C GLU A 172 13.69 -12.37 -16.80
N ARG A 173 13.38 -11.52 -15.82
CA ARG A 173 13.97 -11.58 -14.48
C ARG A 173 13.64 -12.90 -13.78
N CYS A 174 12.40 -13.40 -13.89
CA CYS A 174 12.00 -14.68 -13.31
C CYS A 174 12.75 -15.84 -13.96
N ASP A 175 12.84 -15.87 -15.30
CA ASP A 175 13.56 -16.92 -16.03
C ASP A 175 15.06 -16.93 -15.68
N ALA A 176 15.69 -15.75 -15.58
CA ALA A 176 17.07 -15.62 -15.15
C ALA A 176 17.30 -16.17 -13.73
N LYS A 177 16.38 -15.86 -12.79
CA LYS A 177 16.46 -16.37 -11.41
C LYS A 177 16.24 -17.88 -11.34
N LEU A 178 15.29 -18.42 -12.11
CA LEU A 178 15.04 -19.87 -12.18
C LEU A 178 16.24 -20.62 -12.78
N ALA A 179 16.88 -20.06 -13.81
CA ALA A 179 18.08 -20.64 -14.39
C ALA A 179 19.24 -20.65 -13.38
N ALA A 180 19.49 -19.53 -12.69
CA ALA A 180 20.52 -19.45 -11.65
C ALA A 180 20.27 -20.48 -10.53
N TRP A 181 19.03 -20.60 -10.05
CA TRP A 181 18.69 -21.51 -8.96
C TRP A 181 18.84 -23.00 -9.35
N LYS A 182 18.58 -23.33 -10.62
CA LYS A 182 18.82 -24.67 -11.18
C LYS A 182 20.31 -25.00 -11.33
N LEU A 183 21.19 -24.01 -11.46
CA LEU A 183 22.64 -24.23 -11.48
C LEU A 183 23.16 -24.48 -10.06
N ASP A 184 22.71 -23.67 -9.09
CA ASP A 184 23.11 -23.81 -7.69
C ASP A 184 22.77 -25.21 -7.13
N THR A 185 21.56 -25.69 -7.39
CA THR A 185 21.09 -27.01 -6.92
C THR A 185 21.88 -28.19 -7.50
N LYS A 186 22.36 -28.11 -8.74
CA LYS A 186 23.18 -29.15 -9.38
C LYS A 186 24.61 -29.21 -8.83
N ASN A 187 25.15 -28.07 -8.41
CA ASN A 187 26.50 -27.98 -7.86
C ASN A 187 26.59 -28.51 -6.41
N VAL A 188 25.46 -28.62 -5.71
CA VAL A 188 25.38 -29.12 -4.32
C VAL A 188 25.28 -30.65 -4.25
N THR A 189 24.91 -31.32 -5.35
CA THR A 189 24.65 -32.78 -5.38
C THR A 189 25.84 -33.63 -5.85
N VAL A 190 27.05 -33.05 -5.86
CA VAL A 190 28.32 -33.73 -6.24
C VAL A 190 29.15 -34.05 -5.01
#